data_AF-A0A0D2LJP8-F1
#
_entry.id   AF-A0A0D2LJP8-F1
#
_cell.length_a   1.000
_cell.length_b   1.000
_cell.length_c   1.000
_cell.angle_alpha   90.00
_cell.angle_beta   90.00
_cell.angle_gamma   90.00
#
_symmetry.space_group_name_H-M   'P 1'
#
loop_
_entity.id
_entity.type
_entity.pdbx_description
1 polymer ?
#
loop_
_entity_poly.entity_id
_entity_poly.type
_entity_poly.pdbx_seq_one_letter_code
_entity_poly.pdbx_strand_id
1 'polypeptide(L)'
;MWAQEVASVATEFLTNLETYVATREGYESIAELRLAANRRSLGQLLLGATHMQSDNLGLTFVERVQSISTNLPGYPSLMRAYGALSKMSVMNEYLTHKAHYMRGGEGGMSRTAQYLRYCMAQMEQLRMIKIYRTPVMLRNACSILTHSLTVILAPYFVHAGKCDAGVEDAGFGPWCPAPYVMACLWVLITTLLLNVQDSNEHPLNMLGVDDVFLNLSEEFRDVIADARYQAGSIPDDGSCFDQWRMQFDAKWRSAATD
;
A
#
# COMPACT_ATOMS: atom_id res chain seq x y z
N MET A 1 -0.92 33.28 -8.87
CA MET A 1 -0.40 32.62 -7.64
C MET A 1 -1.20 31.40 -7.11
N TRP A 2 -2.48 31.52 -6.72
CA TRP A 2 -3.19 30.48 -5.93
C TRP A 2 -3.26 29.08 -6.58
N ALA A 3 -3.50 29.00 -7.90
CA ALA A 3 -3.53 27.71 -8.60
C ALA A 3 -2.18 26.98 -8.61
N GLN A 4 -1.07 27.72 -8.59
CA GLN A 4 0.28 27.13 -8.53
C GLN A 4 0.55 26.54 -7.14
N GLU A 5 0.08 27.21 -6.10
CA GLU A 5 0.17 26.75 -4.72
C GLU A 5 -0.66 25.48 -4.49
N VAL A 6 -1.91 25.44 -4.97
CA VAL A 6 -2.73 24.22 -4.90
C VAL A 6 -2.10 23.09 -5.67
N ALA A 7 -1.58 23.35 -6.87
CA ALA A 7 -0.84 22.36 -7.64
C ALA A 7 0.40 21.84 -6.89
N SER A 8 1.13 22.72 -6.19
CA SER A 8 2.29 22.32 -5.38
C SER A 8 1.91 21.42 -4.20
N VAL A 9 0.80 21.72 -3.52
CA VAL A 9 0.31 20.89 -2.40
C VAL A 9 -0.27 19.57 -2.92
N ALA A 10 -0.93 19.58 -4.07
CA ALA A 10 -1.45 18.37 -4.69
C ALA A 10 -0.32 17.45 -5.20
N THR A 11 0.76 18.00 -5.76
CA THR A 11 1.95 17.22 -6.13
C THR A 11 2.69 16.70 -4.89
N GLU A 12 2.78 17.48 -3.81
CA GLU A 12 3.28 17.02 -2.51
C GLU A 12 2.43 15.87 -1.96
N PHE A 13 1.10 15.96 -2.07
CA PHE A 13 0.21 14.86 -1.69
C PHE A 13 0.47 13.58 -2.49
N LEU A 14 0.52 13.69 -3.82
CA LEU A 14 0.68 12.54 -4.72
C LEU A 14 2.06 11.88 -4.57
N THR A 15 3.13 12.66 -4.46
CA THR A 15 4.49 12.13 -4.24
C THR A 15 4.63 11.38 -2.91
N ASN A 16 4.06 11.93 -1.83
CA ASN A 16 4.05 11.26 -0.54
C ASN A 16 3.16 10.01 -0.54
N LEU A 17 2.03 10.03 -1.26
CA LEU A 17 1.15 8.87 -1.43
C LEU A 17 1.85 7.75 -2.22
N GLU A 18 2.50 8.09 -3.33
CA GLU A 18 3.30 7.19 -4.16
C GLU A 18 4.40 6.53 -3.33
N THR A 19 5.18 7.35 -2.60
CA THR A 19 6.23 6.86 -1.69
C THR A 19 5.66 5.94 -0.62
N TYR A 20 4.52 6.31 -0.01
CA TYR A 20 3.88 5.46 1.00
C TYR A 20 3.47 4.11 0.42
N VAL A 21 2.86 4.10 -0.76
CA VAL A 21 2.33 2.90 -1.40
C VAL A 21 3.47 1.96 -1.83
N ALA A 22 4.52 2.50 -2.45
CA ALA A 22 5.69 1.75 -2.90
C ALA A 22 6.55 1.21 -1.74
N THR A 23 6.55 1.88 -0.58
CA THR A 23 7.37 1.47 0.56
C THR A 23 6.85 0.15 1.15
N ARG A 24 7.68 -0.90 1.07
CA ARG A 24 7.46 -2.16 1.79
C ARG A 24 7.59 -1.94 3.29
N GLU A 25 6.56 -2.37 4.01
CA GLU A 25 6.57 -2.40 5.48
C GLU A 25 7.24 -3.70 5.94
N GLY A 26 8.00 -3.62 7.04
CA GLY A 26 8.68 -4.79 7.61
C GLY A 26 7.73 -5.80 8.27
N TYR A 27 6.45 -5.47 8.40
CA TYR A 27 5.39 -6.35 8.87
C TYR A 27 4.41 -6.60 7.73
N GLU A 28 3.96 -7.84 7.58
CA GLU A 28 3.06 -8.24 6.50
C GLU A 28 1.58 -7.93 6.82
N SER A 29 1.22 -7.78 8.10
CA SER A 29 -0.14 -7.45 8.51
C SER A 29 -0.23 -6.70 9.85
N ILE A 30 -1.36 -6.02 10.08
CA ILE A 30 -1.69 -5.44 11.40
C ILE A 30 -1.73 -6.52 12.49
N ALA A 31 -2.19 -7.73 12.15
CA ALA A 31 -2.23 -8.85 13.09
C ALA A 31 -0.82 -9.25 13.54
N GLU A 32 0.14 -9.29 12.62
CA GLU A 32 1.54 -9.54 12.93
C GLU A 32 2.14 -8.43 13.78
N LEU A 33 1.84 -7.17 13.47
CA LEU A 33 2.30 -6.02 14.26
C LEU A 33 1.75 -6.08 15.70
N ARG A 34 0.48 -6.43 15.87
CA ARG A 34 -0.14 -6.67 17.19
C ARG A 34 0.45 -7.89 17.90
N LEU A 35 0.75 -8.96 17.18
CA LEU A 35 1.36 -10.16 17.74
C LEU A 35 2.82 -9.90 18.15
N ALA A 36 3.57 -9.11 17.39
CA ALA A 36 4.92 -8.66 17.75
C ALA A 36 4.89 -7.79 19.02
N ALA A 37 3.91 -6.88 19.12
CA ALA A 37 3.68 -6.08 20.33
C ALA A 37 3.35 -6.94 21.57
N ASN A 38 2.66 -8.07 21.38
CA ASN A 38 2.29 -9.00 22.45
C ASN A 38 3.43 -9.99 22.82
N ARG A 39 4.20 -10.46 21.83
CA ARG A 39 5.30 -11.43 22.02
C ARG A 39 6.43 -10.84 22.85
N ARG A 40 6.71 -9.53 22.71
CA ARG A 40 7.69 -8.81 23.53
C ARG A 40 7.30 -8.79 25.01
N SER A 41 6.02 -8.61 25.35
CA SER A 41 5.56 -8.68 26.74
C SER A 41 5.64 -10.08 27.34
N LEU A 42 5.28 -11.11 26.58
CA LEU A 42 5.36 -12.51 27.03
C LEU A 42 6.80 -13.00 27.22
N GLY A 43 7.71 -12.62 26.31
CA GLY A 43 9.13 -12.95 26.43
C GLY A 43 9.78 -12.34 27.67
N GLN A 44 9.41 -11.11 28.02
CA GLN A 44 9.88 -10.44 29.24
C GLN A 44 9.33 -11.08 30.52
N LEU A 45 8.07 -11.56 30.49
CA LEU A 45 7.47 -12.31 31.61
C LEU A 45 8.13 -13.68 31.81
N LEU A 46 8.45 -14.39 30.72
CA LEU A 46 9.09 -15.71 30.76
C LEU A 46 10.56 -15.66 31.22
N LEU A 47 11.26 -14.55 30.95
CA LEU A 47 12.65 -14.34 31.38
C LEU A 47 12.80 -13.97 32.87
N GLY A 48 11.72 -14.05 33.65
CA GLY A 48 11.79 -13.93 35.11
C GLY A 48 12.17 -12.53 35.61
N ALA A 49 11.96 -11.48 34.80
CA ALA A 49 12.08 -10.10 35.24
C ALA A 49 10.91 -9.76 36.18
N THR A 50 11.03 -10.12 37.46
CA THR A 50 10.06 -9.80 38.52
C THR A 50 10.15 -8.34 38.98
N HIS A 51 11.15 -7.59 38.53
CA HIS A 51 11.12 -6.14 38.59
C HIS A 51 10.31 -5.61 37.40
N MET A 52 9.03 -5.32 37.65
CA MET A 52 8.27 -4.38 36.80
C MET A 52 8.81 -2.95 36.98
N GLN A 53 10.10 -2.74 36.73
CA GLN A 53 10.75 -1.44 36.91
C GLN A 53 11.29 -0.96 35.56
N SER A 54 10.45 -0.11 34.96
CA SER A 54 10.83 1.13 34.28
C SER A 54 11.71 1.14 33.04
N ASP A 55 11.92 0.03 32.35
CA ASP A 55 12.47 0.09 30.98
C ASP A 55 11.36 -0.22 29.96
N ASN A 56 10.81 0.84 29.35
CA ASN A 56 9.82 0.84 28.25
C ASN A 56 8.46 0.14 28.48
N LEU A 57 8.18 -0.35 29.70
CA LEU A 57 6.98 -1.12 30.06
C LEU A 57 5.79 -0.30 30.60
N GLY A 58 5.94 1.01 30.78
CA GLY A 58 4.81 1.89 31.17
C GLY A 58 3.77 2.10 30.07
N LEU A 59 4.08 1.70 28.84
CA LEU A 59 3.21 1.88 27.70
C LEU A 59 2.16 0.77 27.63
N THR A 60 0.89 1.16 27.61
CA THR A 60 -0.26 0.31 27.31
C THR A 60 -0.04 -0.45 25.99
N PHE A 61 -0.76 -1.56 25.81
CA PHE A 61 -0.70 -2.32 24.54
C PHE A 61 -0.94 -1.41 23.32
N VAL A 62 -1.85 -0.45 23.45
CA VAL A 62 -2.17 0.53 22.41
C VAL A 62 -0.96 1.39 22.08
N GLU A 63 -0.29 1.95 23.09
CA GLU A 63 0.91 2.76 22.90
C GLU A 63 2.07 1.97 22.30
N ARG A 64 2.20 0.68 22.60
CA ARG A 64 3.20 -0.19 21.96
C ARG A 64 2.89 -0.45 20.49
N VAL A 65 1.64 -0.71 20.16
CA VAL A 65 1.19 -0.87 18.77
C VAL A 65 1.42 0.44 18.01
N GLN A 66 1.12 1.57 18.64
CA GLN A 66 1.32 2.89 18.06
C GLN A 66 2.82 3.18 17.86
N SER A 67 3.67 2.90 18.84
CA SER A 67 5.12 3.14 18.71
C SER A 67 5.76 2.25 17.65
N ILE A 68 5.30 1.01 17.49
CA ILE A 68 5.75 0.17 16.37
C ILE A 68 5.23 0.75 15.04
N SER A 69 3.96 1.19 14.99
CA SER A 69 3.39 1.80 13.79
C SER A 69 4.09 3.09 13.38
N THR A 70 4.52 3.94 14.32
CA THR A 70 5.20 5.21 14.01
C THR A 70 6.62 4.99 13.50
N ASN A 71 7.25 3.88 13.89
CA ASN A 71 8.58 3.46 13.43
C ASN A 71 8.56 2.75 12.06
N LEU A 72 7.39 2.53 11.46
CA LEU A 72 7.29 1.96 10.13
C LEU A 72 7.87 2.93 9.08
N PRO A 73 8.61 2.44 8.07
CA PRO A 73 9.25 3.29 7.08
C PRO A 73 8.24 4.10 6.23
N GLY A 74 7.03 3.56 6.02
CA GLY A 74 5.95 4.24 5.29
C GLY A 74 5.09 5.19 6.13
N TYR A 75 5.18 5.15 7.46
CA TYR A 75 4.40 6.03 8.33
C TYR A 75 4.66 7.53 8.10
N PRO A 76 5.91 8.02 7.99
CA PRO A 76 6.16 9.45 7.79
C PRO A 76 5.58 9.97 6.47
N SER A 77 5.65 9.21 5.37
CA SER A 77 5.06 9.58 4.08
C SER A 77 3.53 9.60 4.14
N LEU A 78 2.90 8.64 4.84
CA LEU A 78 1.46 8.64 5.05
C LEU A 78 1.01 9.89 5.81
N MET A 79 1.74 10.26 6.87
CA MET A 79 1.40 11.42 7.69
C MET A 79 1.57 12.74 6.94
N ARG A 80 2.57 12.84 6.05
CA ARG A 80 2.71 13.96 5.12
C ARG A 80 1.57 14.03 4.09
N ALA A 81 1.10 12.88 3.58
CA ALA A 81 -0.04 12.85 2.67
C ALA A 81 -1.33 13.35 3.36
N TYR A 82 -1.61 12.92 4.60
CA TYR A 82 -2.71 13.47 5.39
C TYR A 82 -2.53 14.98 5.67
N GLY A 83 -1.30 15.42 5.94
CA GLY A 83 -0.97 16.85 6.11
C GLY A 83 -1.22 17.68 4.85
N ALA A 84 -0.90 17.16 3.67
CA ALA A 84 -1.18 17.82 2.40
C ALA A 84 -2.70 17.89 2.12
N LEU A 85 -3.46 16.82 2.43
CA LEU A 85 -4.92 16.82 2.34
C LEU A 85 -5.58 17.83 3.28
N SER A 86 -5.11 17.93 4.53
CA SER A 86 -5.64 18.91 5.48
C SER A 86 -5.35 20.34 5.02
N LYS A 87 -4.14 20.59 4.48
CA LYS A 87 -3.78 21.87 3.87
C LYS A 87 -4.67 22.22 2.67
N MET A 88 -4.95 21.27 1.78
CA MET A 88 -5.90 21.46 0.68
C MET A 88 -7.32 21.77 1.17
N SER A 89 -7.78 21.12 2.25
CA SER A 89 -9.08 21.41 2.87
C SER A 89 -9.18 22.85 3.35
N VAL A 90 -8.16 23.32 4.09
CA VAL A 90 -8.12 24.70 4.61
C VAL A 90 -8.05 25.72 3.47
N MET A 91 -7.28 25.43 2.42
CA MET A 91 -7.24 26.29 1.23
C MET A 91 -8.60 26.41 0.55
N ASN A 92 -9.38 25.32 0.49
CA ASN A 92 -10.72 25.32 -0.07
C ASN A 92 -11.72 26.13 0.77
N GLU A 93 -11.67 26.00 2.10
CA GLU A 93 -12.49 26.81 3.02
C GLU A 93 -12.14 28.30 2.91
N TYR A 94 -10.85 28.61 2.83
CA TYR A 94 -10.38 29.99 2.67
C TYR A 94 -10.90 30.63 1.38
N LEU A 95 -10.88 29.89 0.26
CA LEU A 95 -11.48 30.39 -0.97
C LEU A 95 -12.99 30.58 -0.87
N THR A 96 -13.67 29.66 -0.19
CA THR A 96 -15.12 29.75 0.05
C THR A 96 -15.45 31.04 0.80
N HIS A 97 -14.65 31.35 1.84
CA HIS A 97 -14.78 32.57 2.63
C HIS A 97 -14.50 33.83 1.78
N LYS A 98 -13.42 33.83 0.98
CA LYS A 98 -13.05 34.96 0.11
C LYS A 98 -14.07 35.23 -1.00
N ALA A 99 -14.68 34.19 -1.53
CA ALA A 99 -15.70 34.31 -2.57
C ALA A 99 -17.08 34.72 -2.01
N HIS A 100 -17.18 35.00 -0.70
CA HIS A 100 -18.43 35.35 -0.01
C HIS A 100 -19.55 34.31 -0.16
N TYR A 101 -19.20 33.04 -0.37
CA TYR A 101 -20.17 31.95 -0.32
C TYR A 101 -20.50 31.64 1.14
N MET A 102 -21.52 32.32 1.67
CA MET A 102 -21.94 32.24 3.07
C MET A 102 -22.72 30.94 3.39
N ARG A 103 -23.18 30.21 2.36
CA ARG A 103 -23.86 28.92 2.48
C ARG A 103 -23.08 27.82 1.78
N GLY A 104 -22.78 26.75 2.52
CA GLY A 104 -22.22 25.52 1.95
C GLY A 104 -23.17 24.96 0.90
N GLY A 105 -22.69 24.82 -0.34
CA GLY A 105 -23.47 24.27 -1.45
C GLY A 105 -23.69 25.22 -2.63
N GLU A 106 -23.40 26.52 -2.49
CA GLU A 106 -23.56 27.49 -3.58
C GLU A 106 -22.30 27.55 -4.48
N GLY A 107 -22.49 27.44 -5.80
CA GLY A 107 -21.43 27.64 -6.80
C GLY A 107 -20.46 26.47 -7.03
N GLY A 108 -19.41 26.73 -7.83
CA GLY A 108 -18.37 25.76 -8.19
C GLY A 108 -17.54 25.26 -7.00
N MET A 109 -17.55 25.98 -5.87
CA MET A 109 -16.78 25.65 -4.66
C MET A 109 -17.38 24.47 -3.86
N SER A 110 -18.67 24.17 -4.07
CA SER A 110 -19.27 22.94 -3.54
C SER A 110 -18.65 21.69 -4.18
N ARG A 111 -18.34 21.76 -5.48
CA ARG A 111 -17.73 20.64 -6.23
C ARG A 111 -16.30 20.38 -5.80
N THR A 112 -15.51 21.42 -5.51
CA THR A 112 -14.14 21.25 -5.02
C THR A 112 -14.11 20.55 -3.66
N ALA A 113 -15.03 20.89 -2.76
CA ALA A 113 -15.18 20.18 -1.48
C ALA A 113 -15.59 18.71 -1.68
N GLN A 114 -16.46 18.43 -2.65
CA GLN A 114 -16.86 17.07 -3.00
C GLN A 114 -15.68 16.25 -3.57
N TYR A 115 -14.88 16.82 -4.48
CA TYR A 115 -13.68 16.16 -5.01
C TYR A 115 -12.65 15.89 -3.92
N LEU A 116 -12.43 16.82 -2.99
CA LEU A 116 -11.54 16.60 -1.86
C LEU A 116 -11.98 15.41 -0.99
N ARG A 117 -13.29 15.28 -0.73
CA ARG A 117 -13.85 14.12 -0.01
C ARG A 117 -13.61 12.82 -0.78
N TYR A 118 -13.75 12.84 -2.11
CA TYR A 118 -13.42 11.68 -2.93
C TYR A 118 -11.93 11.34 -2.86
N CYS A 119 -11.03 12.32 -2.91
CA CYS A 119 -9.59 12.07 -2.72
C CYS A 119 -9.28 11.40 -1.38
N MET A 120 -9.88 11.88 -0.28
CA MET A 120 -9.70 11.26 1.04
C MET A 120 -10.23 9.82 1.08
N ALA A 121 -11.42 9.58 0.51
CA ALA A 121 -12.01 8.25 0.46
C ALA A 121 -11.16 7.27 -0.36
N GLN A 122 -10.66 7.70 -1.52
CA GLN A 122 -9.81 6.90 -2.39
C GLN A 122 -8.45 6.59 -1.74
N MET A 123 -7.87 7.55 -1.01
CA MET A 123 -6.64 7.30 -0.25
C MET A 123 -6.83 6.22 0.82
N GLU A 124 -7.94 6.25 1.56
CA GLU A 124 -8.21 5.22 2.57
C GLU A 124 -8.49 3.86 1.93
N GLN A 125 -9.17 3.82 0.78
CA GLN A 125 -9.34 2.58 0.01
C GLN A 125 -8.00 2.01 -0.44
N LEU A 126 -7.09 2.85 -0.94
CA LEU A 126 -5.75 2.43 -1.34
C LEU A 126 -4.92 1.91 -0.16
N ARG A 127 -5.03 2.58 0.99
CA ARG A 127 -4.43 2.12 2.25
C ARG A 127 -4.99 0.75 2.66
N MET A 128 -6.30 0.55 2.56
CA MET A 128 -6.93 -0.72 2.87
C MET A 128 -6.46 -1.84 1.93
N ILE A 129 -6.30 -1.59 0.64
CA ILE A 129 -5.72 -2.55 -0.32
C ILE A 129 -4.28 -2.90 0.06
N LYS A 130 -3.47 -1.90 0.43
CA LYS A 130 -2.08 -2.12 0.87
C LYS A 130 -1.99 -3.01 2.12
N ILE A 131 -2.88 -2.79 3.08
CA ILE A 131 -2.91 -3.47 4.39
C ILE A 131 -3.56 -4.86 4.30
N TYR A 132 -4.57 -5.01 3.44
CA TYR A 132 -5.32 -6.26 3.32
C TYR A 132 -4.49 -7.28 2.53
N ARG A 133 -3.98 -8.29 3.24
CA ARG A 133 -3.21 -9.39 2.65
C ARG A 133 -3.77 -10.75 3.07
N THR A 134 -3.45 -11.76 2.27
CA THR A 134 -3.64 -13.17 2.62
C THR A 134 -2.94 -13.46 3.95
N PRO A 135 -3.59 -14.16 4.90
CA PRO A 135 -2.97 -14.46 6.18
C PRO A 135 -1.76 -15.39 5.98
N VAL A 136 -0.63 -15.03 6.58
CA VAL A 136 0.69 -15.69 6.43
C VAL A 136 0.62 -17.21 6.60
N MET A 137 -0.15 -17.68 7.59
CA MET A 137 -0.28 -19.12 7.84
C MET A 137 -0.92 -19.86 6.68
N LEU A 138 -1.94 -19.28 6.03
CA LEU A 138 -2.64 -19.90 4.92
C LEU A 138 -1.74 -19.95 3.68
N ARG A 139 -1.01 -18.85 3.40
CA ARG A 139 -0.04 -18.79 2.29
C ARG A 139 1.06 -19.83 2.44
N ASN A 140 1.70 -19.86 3.60
CA ASN A 140 2.77 -20.82 3.87
C ASN A 140 2.25 -22.26 3.86
N ALA A 141 1.05 -22.51 4.38
CA ALA A 141 0.43 -23.84 4.31
C ALA A 141 0.13 -24.26 2.86
N CYS A 142 -0.37 -23.35 2.02
CA CYS A 142 -0.62 -23.61 0.60
C CYS A 142 0.68 -23.90 -0.16
N SER A 143 1.74 -23.13 0.12
CA SER A 143 3.07 -23.38 -0.46
C SER A 143 3.61 -24.75 -0.04
N ILE A 144 3.60 -25.09 1.25
CA ILE A 144 4.06 -26.40 1.74
C ILE A 144 3.22 -27.54 1.15
N LEU A 145 1.90 -27.39 1.07
CA LEU A 145 1.02 -28.41 0.51
C LEU A 145 1.31 -28.64 -0.97
N THR A 146 1.50 -27.57 -1.74
CA THR A 146 1.84 -27.66 -3.17
C THR A 146 3.20 -28.35 -3.40
N HIS A 147 4.23 -27.99 -2.63
CA HIS A 147 5.57 -28.61 -2.74
C HIS A 147 5.58 -30.07 -2.25
N SER A 148 4.86 -30.38 -1.18
CA SER A 148 4.77 -31.77 -0.69
C SER A 148 3.94 -32.65 -1.62
N LEU A 149 2.84 -32.15 -2.17
CA LEU A 149 1.99 -32.89 -3.10
C LEU A 149 2.72 -33.19 -4.41
N THR A 150 3.50 -32.25 -4.93
CA THR A 150 4.31 -32.49 -6.14
C THR A 150 5.33 -33.61 -5.94
N VAL A 151 5.99 -33.66 -4.77
CA VAL A 151 6.95 -34.72 -4.43
C VAL A 151 6.27 -36.09 -4.24
N ILE A 152 5.10 -36.12 -3.58
CA ILE A 152 4.37 -37.37 -3.31
C ILE A 152 3.68 -37.92 -4.57
N LEU A 153 3.15 -37.06 -5.42
CA LEU A 153 2.35 -37.46 -6.59
C LEU A 153 3.25 -37.83 -7.79
N ALA A 154 4.49 -37.33 -7.85
CA ALA A 154 5.46 -37.70 -8.88
C ALA A 154 5.69 -39.23 -9.01
N PRO A 155 6.03 -39.99 -7.94
CA PRO A 155 6.18 -41.44 -8.04
C PRO A 155 4.84 -42.16 -8.31
N TYR A 156 3.72 -41.57 -7.88
CA TYR A 156 2.39 -42.11 -8.18
C TYR A 156 2.10 -42.10 -9.69
N PHE A 157 2.46 -41.03 -10.41
CA PHE A 157 2.31 -40.97 -11.87
C PHE A 157 3.14 -42.04 -12.60
N VAL A 158 4.35 -42.34 -12.11
CA VAL A 158 5.20 -43.40 -12.66
C VAL A 158 4.58 -44.79 -12.42
N HIS A 159 3.98 -45.02 -11.25
CA HIS A 159 3.32 -46.29 -10.93
C HIS A 159 1.98 -46.47 -11.67
N ALA A 160 1.20 -45.40 -11.81
CA ALA A 160 -0.10 -45.40 -12.47
C ALA A 160 0.03 -45.44 -14.00
N GLY A 161 1.08 -44.84 -14.56
CA GLY A 161 1.37 -44.84 -16.00
C GLY A 161 2.07 -46.11 -16.49
N LYS A 162 1.75 -47.28 -15.92
CA LYS A 162 2.08 -48.56 -16.57
C LYS A 162 1.41 -48.54 -17.93
N CYS A 163 2.22 -48.61 -18.98
CA CYS A 163 1.67 -48.56 -20.32
C CYS A 163 0.93 -49.85 -20.60
N ASP A 164 -0.34 -49.70 -20.95
CA ASP A 164 -1.17 -50.82 -21.36
C ASP A 164 -0.44 -51.58 -22.47
N ALA A 165 -0.48 -52.91 -22.39
CA ALA A 165 0.31 -53.81 -23.25
C ALA A 165 0.10 -53.59 -24.76
N GLY A 166 -0.90 -52.82 -25.17
CA GLY A 166 -1.15 -52.46 -26.58
C GLY A 166 -0.29 -51.31 -27.14
N VAL A 167 0.55 -50.66 -26.34
CA VAL A 167 1.42 -49.56 -26.81
C VAL A 167 2.80 -50.06 -27.28
N GLU A 168 3.18 -51.30 -26.97
CA GLU A 168 4.40 -51.92 -27.49
C GLU A 168 4.39 -52.00 -29.04
N ASP A 169 3.20 -52.14 -29.64
CA ASP A 169 3.01 -52.17 -31.10
C ASP A 169 3.17 -50.78 -31.77
N ALA A 170 3.16 -49.68 -31.00
CA ALA A 170 3.29 -48.32 -31.51
C ALA A 170 4.74 -47.82 -31.65
N GLY A 171 5.74 -48.69 -31.43
CA GLY A 171 7.16 -48.39 -31.67
C GLY A 171 7.85 -47.57 -30.57
N PHE A 172 7.14 -47.23 -29.49
CA PHE A 172 7.73 -46.76 -28.25
C PHE A 172 8.07 -48.00 -27.43
N GLY A 173 9.34 -48.38 -27.33
CA GLY A 173 9.79 -49.59 -26.62
C GLY A 173 9.47 -49.60 -25.10
N PRO A 174 10.26 -50.27 -24.24
CA PRO A 174 9.96 -50.39 -22.80
C PRO A 174 9.96 -49.05 -22.03
N TRP A 175 10.29 -47.95 -22.71
CA TRP A 175 10.32 -46.59 -22.19
C TRP A 175 9.08 -45.85 -22.64
N CYS A 176 8.08 -45.80 -21.77
CA CYS A 176 6.88 -45.02 -22.01
C CYS A 176 7.05 -43.60 -21.43
N PRO A 177 7.13 -42.55 -22.26
CA PRO A 177 7.42 -41.20 -21.77
C PRO A 177 6.19 -40.51 -21.14
N ALA A 178 4.98 -41.00 -21.41
CA ALA A 178 3.71 -40.39 -20.98
C ALA A 178 3.64 -40.02 -19.47
N PRO A 179 3.97 -40.89 -18.51
CA PRO A 179 3.91 -40.55 -17.08
C PRO A 179 4.89 -39.45 -16.68
N TYR A 180 6.07 -39.40 -17.31
CA TYR A 180 7.07 -38.36 -17.05
C TYR A 180 6.61 -37.00 -17.56
N VAL A 181 6.00 -36.97 -18.75
CA VAL A 181 5.42 -35.73 -19.31
C VAL A 181 4.29 -35.22 -18.42
N MET A 182 3.41 -36.10 -17.92
CA MET A 182 2.33 -35.73 -17.00
C MET A 182 2.85 -35.19 -15.67
N ALA A 183 3.89 -35.81 -15.09
CA ALA A 183 4.52 -35.32 -13.86
C ALA A 183 5.15 -33.93 -14.07
N CYS A 184 5.86 -33.72 -15.18
CA CYS A 184 6.44 -32.42 -15.53
C CYS A 184 5.36 -31.34 -15.72
N LEU A 185 4.26 -31.64 -16.42
CA LEU A 185 3.15 -30.71 -16.59
C LEU A 185 2.49 -30.37 -15.26
N TRP A 186 2.31 -31.36 -14.37
CA TRP A 186 1.75 -31.13 -13.04
C TRP A 186 2.61 -30.17 -12.21
N VAL A 187 3.92 -30.40 -12.15
CA VAL A 187 4.86 -29.52 -11.45
C VAL A 187 4.84 -28.12 -12.07
N LEU A 188 4.88 -28.03 -13.40
CA LEU A 188 4.85 -26.75 -14.10
C LEU A 188 3.58 -25.96 -13.77
N ILE A 189 2.40 -26.58 -13.85
CA ILE A 189 1.12 -25.91 -13.58
C ILE A 189 1.04 -25.47 -12.12
N THR A 190 1.37 -26.35 -11.18
CA THR A 190 1.25 -26.07 -9.74
C THR A 190 2.23 -25.01 -9.27
N THR A 191 3.49 -25.06 -9.71
CA THR A 191 4.49 -24.02 -9.41
C THR A 191 4.14 -22.70 -10.08
N LEU A 192 3.64 -22.71 -11.32
CA LEU A 192 3.23 -21.48 -12.00
C LEU A 192 2.06 -20.80 -11.30
N LEU A 193 1.04 -21.56 -10.88
CA LEU A 193 -0.08 -21.03 -10.11
C LEU A 193 0.36 -20.41 -8.78
N LEU A 194 1.30 -21.06 -8.08
CA LEU A 194 1.84 -20.53 -6.83
C LEU A 194 2.61 -19.21 -7.07
N ASN A 195 3.45 -19.15 -8.11
CA ASN A 195 4.17 -17.93 -8.46
C ASN A 195 3.24 -16.78 -8.89
N VAL A 196 2.15 -17.09 -9.60
CA VAL A 196 1.13 -16.09 -9.95
C VAL A 196 0.43 -15.56 -8.70
N GLN A 197 0.12 -16.42 -7.73
CA GLN A 197 -0.44 -15.98 -6.45
C GLN A 197 0.54 -15.05 -5.73
N ASP A 198 1.80 -15.47 -5.58
CA ASP A 198 2.83 -14.67 -4.89
C ASP A 198 3.08 -13.32 -5.60
N SER A 199 3.05 -13.28 -6.93
CA SER A 199 3.23 -12.03 -7.68
C SER A 199 2.05 -11.07 -7.52
N ASN A 200 0.81 -11.59 -7.43
CA ASN A 200 -0.38 -10.77 -7.25
C ASN A 200 -0.58 -10.27 -5.80
N GLU A 201 0.19 -10.78 -4.82
CA GLU A 201 0.06 -10.33 -3.42
C GLU A 201 0.63 -8.93 -3.19
N HIS A 202 1.55 -8.46 -4.03
CA HIS A 202 2.07 -7.10 -4.00
C HIS A 202 1.80 -6.43 -5.35
N PRO A 203 0.61 -5.84 -5.57
CA PRO A 203 0.33 -5.17 -6.84
C PRO A 203 0.91 -3.75 -6.95
N LEU A 204 1.50 -3.21 -5.87
CA LEU A 204 1.80 -1.77 -5.72
C LEU A 204 3.26 -1.45 -5.38
N ASN A 205 4.15 -2.43 -5.39
CA ASN A 205 5.59 -2.26 -5.08
C ASN A 205 6.44 -1.84 -6.29
N MET A 206 5.88 -1.82 -7.51
CA MET A 206 6.54 -1.38 -8.75
C MET A 206 7.85 -2.13 -9.08
N LEU A 207 8.02 -3.35 -8.54
CA LEU A 207 9.20 -4.19 -8.79
C LEU A 207 8.89 -5.30 -9.80
N GLY A 208 7.66 -5.78 -9.82
CA GLY A 208 7.16 -6.79 -10.74
C GLY A 208 6.82 -6.21 -12.11
N VAL A 209 6.89 -7.07 -13.13
CA VAL A 209 6.47 -6.72 -14.49
C VAL A 209 4.95 -6.50 -14.57
N ASP A 210 4.19 -7.18 -13.71
CA ASP A 210 2.73 -7.11 -13.63
C ASP A 210 2.21 -6.10 -12.58
N ASP A 211 3.11 -5.32 -11.97
CA ASP A 211 2.75 -4.34 -10.95
C ASP A 211 2.10 -3.10 -11.58
N VAL A 212 1.26 -2.41 -10.80
CA VAL A 212 0.71 -1.11 -11.21
C VAL A 212 1.79 -0.04 -11.02
N PHE A 213 2.28 0.51 -12.14
CA PHE A 213 3.18 1.66 -12.15
C PHE A 213 2.40 2.93 -11.81
N LEU A 214 2.57 3.44 -10.58
CA LEU A 214 1.92 4.65 -10.12
C LEU A 214 2.84 5.87 -10.30
N ASN A 215 2.92 6.44 -11.51
CA ASN A 215 3.60 7.72 -11.74
C ASN A 215 2.63 8.90 -11.51
N LEU A 216 1.93 8.88 -10.38
CA LEU A 216 0.83 9.81 -10.07
C LEU A 216 1.28 11.28 -10.15
N SER A 217 2.49 11.56 -9.68
CA SER A 217 3.03 12.91 -9.63
C SER A 217 3.37 13.48 -11.03
N GLU A 218 3.89 12.64 -11.92
CA GLU A 218 4.21 13.02 -13.30
C GLU A 218 2.94 13.17 -14.14
N GLU A 219 2.04 12.19 -14.09
CA GLU A 219 0.75 12.23 -14.81
C GLU A 219 -0.06 13.47 -14.42
N PHE A 220 -0.10 13.79 -13.12
CA PHE A 220 -0.81 14.98 -12.65
C PHE A 220 -0.14 16.29 -13.12
N ARG A 221 1.18 16.31 -13.22
CA ARG A 221 1.92 17.48 -13.72
C ARG A 221 1.63 17.73 -15.20
N ASP A 222 1.50 16.67 -15.99
CA ASP A 222 1.15 16.75 -17.41
C ASP A 222 -0.28 17.30 -17.59
N VAL A 223 -1.23 16.81 -16.77
CA VAL A 223 -2.61 17.34 -16.77
C VAL A 223 -2.65 18.82 -16.38
N ILE A 224 -1.86 19.25 -15.38
CA ILE A 224 -1.77 20.68 -15.01
C ILE A 224 -1.16 21.50 -16.14
N ALA A 225 -0.12 20.97 -16.81
CA ALA A 225 0.53 21.68 -17.91
C ALA A 225 -0.45 21.94 -19.07
N ASP A 226 -1.27 20.94 -19.41
CA ASP A 226 -2.33 21.07 -20.43
C ASP A 226 -3.44 22.03 -19.97
N ALA A 227 -3.88 21.95 -18.72
CA ALA A 227 -4.86 22.87 -18.16
C ALA A 227 -4.39 24.35 -18.17
N ARG A 228 -3.09 24.58 -17.95
CA ARG A 228 -2.49 25.93 -18.04
C ARG A 228 -2.48 26.46 -19.47
N TYR A 229 -2.25 25.60 -20.46
CA TYR A 229 -2.30 25.98 -21.87
C TYR A 229 -3.71 26.46 -22.27
N GLN A 230 -4.75 25.84 -21.72
CA GLN A 230 -6.15 26.20 -21.99
C GLN A 230 -6.65 27.43 -21.22
N ALA A 231 -6.12 27.71 -20.02
CA ALA A 231 -6.70 28.71 -19.11
C ALA A 231 -6.34 30.18 -19.43
N GLY A 232 -5.28 30.46 -20.19
CA GLY A 232 -4.79 31.83 -20.38
C GLY A 232 -4.27 32.48 -19.08
N SER A 233 -3.42 33.51 -19.19
CA SER A 233 -2.74 34.12 -18.04
C SER A 233 -3.72 34.84 -17.08
N ILE A 234 -3.88 34.31 -15.87
CA ILE A 234 -4.64 34.95 -14.78
C ILE A 234 -3.73 35.98 -14.08
N PRO A 235 -4.16 37.24 -13.88
CA PRO A 235 -3.35 38.29 -13.26
C PRO A 235 -3.03 37.99 -11.78
N ASP A 236 -1.86 38.44 -11.34
CA ASP A 236 -1.17 38.00 -10.12
C ASP A 236 -1.33 39.01 -8.97
N ASP A 237 -2.32 38.81 -8.09
CA ASP A 237 -2.51 39.63 -6.88
C ASP A 237 -1.85 38.97 -5.66
N GLY A 238 -0.59 39.32 -5.41
CA GLY A 238 0.33 38.66 -4.48
C GLY A 238 0.40 39.18 -3.03
N SER A 239 -0.68 39.58 -2.37
CA SER A 239 -0.56 40.24 -1.04
C SER A 239 -1.18 39.50 0.16
N CYS A 240 -2.13 38.59 -0.06
CA CYS A 240 -2.92 38.02 1.04
C CYS A 240 -2.50 36.59 1.44
N PHE A 241 -1.77 35.89 0.57
CA PHE A 241 -1.43 34.48 0.77
C PHE A 241 -0.11 34.27 1.51
N ASP A 242 0.89 35.14 1.29
CA ASP A 242 2.16 35.08 2.03
C ASP A 242 1.97 35.28 3.53
N GLN A 243 1.01 36.14 3.93
CA GLN A 243 0.61 36.28 5.33
C GLN A 243 0.00 35.01 5.91
N TRP A 244 -0.81 34.27 5.15
CA TRP A 244 -1.39 33.01 5.61
C TRP A 244 -0.34 31.90 5.69
N ARG A 245 0.57 31.80 4.71
CA ARG A 245 1.67 30.83 4.70
C ARG A 245 2.53 30.97 5.96
N MET A 246 2.87 32.19 6.35
CA MET A 246 3.62 32.46 7.59
C MET A 246 2.84 32.09 8.86
N GLN A 247 1.53 32.36 8.90
CA GLN A 247 0.67 32.01 10.05
C GLN A 247 0.45 30.51 10.18
N PHE A 248 0.32 29.80 9.05
CA PHE A 248 0.12 28.36 9.01
C PHE A 248 1.41 27.62 9.38
N ASP A 249 2.57 27.99 8.81
CA ASP A 249 3.86 27.39 9.17
C ASP A 249 4.20 27.61 10.65
N ALA A 250 3.87 28.78 11.21
CA ALA A 250 4.06 29.06 12.63
C ALA A 250 3.19 28.16 13.52
N LYS A 251 1.89 28.01 13.18
CA LYS A 251 0.97 27.12 13.92
C LYS A 251 1.29 25.63 13.75
N TRP A 252 1.78 25.24 12.58
CA TRP A 252 2.12 23.85 12.29
C TRP A 252 3.42 23.44 13.00
N ARG A 253 4.43 24.33 13.02
CA ARG A 253 5.67 24.09 13.77
C ARG A 253 5.43 24.01 15.28
N SER A 254 4.53 24.83 15.83
CA SER A 254 4.15 24.69 17.25
C SER A 254 3.43 23.38 17.55
N ALA A 255 2.61 22.87 16.62
CA ALA A 255 1.91 21.60 16.80
C ALA A 255 2.81 20.37 16.60
N ALA A 256 4.02 20.53 16.05
CA ALA A 256 4.99 19.45 15.85
C ALA A 256 6.03 19.35 16.98
N THR A 257 6.04 20.32 17.91
CA THR A 257 6.98 20.38 19.05
C THR A 257 6.35 20.03 20.40
N ASP A 258 5.03 19.81 20.45
CA ASP A 258 4.27 19.26 21.58
C ASP A 258 3.97 17.77 21.32
#